data_AF-E9G1N0-F1
#
_entry.id   AF-E9G1N0-F1
#
_cell.length_a   1.000
_cell.length_b   1.000
_cell.length_c   1.000
_cell.angle_alpha   90.00
_cell.angle_beta   90.00
_cell.angle_gamma   90.00
#
_symmetry.space_group_name_H-M   'P 1'
#
loop_
_entity.id
_entity.type
_entity.pdbx_description
1 polymer ?
#
loop_
_entity_poly.entity_id
_entity_poly.type
_entity_poly.pdbx_seq_one_letter_code
_entity_poly.pdbx_strand_id
1 'polypeptide(L)'
;MRALALSVVLLAAVAHSCLAAVGDPRGHAGEPPVFDCTGKVGFFADLWKNCEVYYNCLEDGTKVMYGCPRENNGNQHQTYFNEAVVECVKDYQCPDPDPIKPVEN
;
A
#
# COMPACT_ATOMS: atom_id res chain seq x y z
N MET A 1 -40.18 -36.94 -31.00
CA MET A 1 -40.05 -36.19 -29.73
C MET A 1 -38.92 -36.77 -28.85
N ARG A 2 -37.65 -36.70 -29.27
CA ARG A 2 -36.49 -37.11 -28.44
C ARG A 2 -35.18 -36.37 -28.78
N ALA A 3 -35.23 -35.33 -29.63
CA ALA A 3 -34.03 -34.60 -30.05
C ALA A 3 -33.84 -33.24 -29.34
N LEU A 4 -34.88 -32.71 -28.69
CA LEU A 4 -34.82 -31.41 -28.02
C LEU A 4 -34.33 -31.47 -26.55
N ALA A 5 -34.38 -32.65 -25.93
CA ALA A 5 -33.95 -32.79 -24.53
C ALA A 5 -32.42 -32.86 -24.38
N LEU A 6 -31.69 -33.28 -25.42
CA LEU A 6 -30.23 -33.39 -25.38
C LEU A 6 -29.52 -32.06 -25.60
N SER A 7 -30.12 -31.10 -26.32
CA SER A 7 -29.49 -29.79 -26.53
C SER A 7 -29.58 -28.86 -25.32
N VAL A 8 -30.67 -28.96 -24.54
CA VAL A 8 -30.87 -28.11 -23.35
C VAL A 8 -29.95 -28.54 -22.19
N VAL A 9 -29.70 -29.84 -22.03
CA VAL A 9 -28.80 -30.35 -20.98
C VAL A 9 -27.34 -29.97 -21.26
N LEU A 10 -26.93 -29.96 -22.53
CA LEU A 10 -25.57 -29.52 -22.91
C LEU A 10 -25.35 -28.02 -22.69
N LEU A 11 -26.37 -27.17 -22.85
CA LEU A 11 -26.24 -25.73 -22.60
C LEU A 11 -26.26 -25.38 -21.10
N ALA A 12 -26.99 -26.14 -20.27
CA ALA A 12 -27.04 -25.92 -18.83
C ALA A 12 -25.77 -26.41 -18.08
N ALA A 13 -25.03 -27.37 -18.64
CA ALA A 13 -23.80 -27.90 -18.03
C ALA A 13 -22.59 -26.95 -18.15
N VAL A 14 -22.60 -26.02 -19.11
CA VAL A 14 -21.49 -25.06 -19.29
C VAL A 14 -21.61 -23.86 -18.33
N ALA A 15 -22.79 -23.62 -17.77
CA ALA A 15 -23.05 -22.45 -16.92
C ALA A 15 -22.85 -22.68 -15.41
N HIS A 16 -22.54 -23.90 -14.95
CA HIS A 16 -22.52 -24.23 -13.52
C HIS A 16 -21.13 -24.43 -12.90
N SER A 17 -20.05 -24.34 -13.67
CA SER A 17 -18.71 -24.68 -13.16
C SER A 17 -17.80 -23.48 -12.86
N CYS A 18 -18.30 -22.25 -12.99
CA CYS A 18 -17.51 -21.04 -12.70
C CYS A 18 -18.03 -20.24 -11.49
N LEU A 19 -18.64 -20.88 -10.48
CA LEU A 19 -18.59 -20.31 -9.13
C LEU A 19 -17.27 -20.72 -8.47
N ALA A 20 -16.17 -20.25 -9.05
CA ALA A 20 -15.00 -19.96 -8.24
C ALA A 20 -15.39 -18.76 -7.38
N ALA A 21 -15.96 -19.03 -6.21
CA ALA A 21 -15.87 -18.11 -5.09
C ALA A 21 -14.37 -18.00 -4.79
N VAL A 22 -13.68 -17.08 -5.49
CA VAL A 22 -12.38 -16.59 -5.06
C VAL A 22 -12.68 -15.74 -3.83
N GLY A 23 -12.91 -16.41 -2.70
CA GLY A 23 -12.58 -15.81 -1.42
C GLY A 23 -11.06 -15.67 -1.43
N ASP A 24 -10.58 -14.44 -1.52
CA ASP A 24 -9.17 -14.17 -1.30
C ASP A 24 -8.82 -14.59 0.14
N PRO A 25 -7.96 -15.60 0.36
CA PRO A 25 -7.55 -15.99 1.70
C PRO A 25 -6.56 -14.99 2.31
N ARG A 26 -6.14 -13.98 1.55
CA ARG A 26 -5.36 -12.86 2.03
C ARG A 26 -6.38 -11.85 2.51
N GLY A 27 -6.71 -11.96 3.79
CA GLY A 27 -7.37 -10.89 4.52
C GLY A 27 -6.79 -9.58 4.02
N HIS A 28 -7.67 -8.72 3.51
CA HIS A 28 -7.30 -7.42 3.01
C HIS A 28 -6.76 -6.67 4.23
N ALA A 29 -5.45 -6.78 4.44
CA ALA A 29 -4.70 -5.79 5.19
C ALA A 29 -5.12 -4.48 4.54
N GLY A 30 -5.89 -3.69 5.29
CA GLY A 30 -6.41 -2.43 4.80
C GLY A 30 -5.28 -1.65 4.15
N GLU A 31 -5.60 -0.94 3.08
CA GLU A 31 -4.66 -0.02 2.44
C GLU A 31 -3.92 0.78 3.53
N PRO A 32 -2.58 0.90 3.47
CA PRO A 32 -1.85 1.74 4.42
C PRO A 32 -2.49 3.12 4.50
N PRO A 33 -2.61 3.70 5.71
CA PRO A 33 -3.26 4.98 5.87
C PRO A 33 -2.58 6.06 5.03
N VAL A 34 -3.40 6.98 4.51
CA VAL A 34 -2.90 8.10 3.70
C VAL A 34 -2.14 9.06 4.61
N PHE A 35 -0.88 9.37 4.27
CA PHE A 35 -0.08 10.36 4.98
C PHE A 35 -0.74 11.75 4.90
N ASP A 36 -0.95 12.39 6.06
CA ASP A 36 -1.59 13.71 6.17
C ASP A 36 -0.59 14.79 6.62
N CYS A 37 -0.55 15.91 5.89
CA CYS A 37 0.27 17.08 6.17
C CYS A 37 -0.45 18.13 7.05
N THR A 38 -1.68 17.86 7.49
CA THR A 38 -2.45 18.80 8.34
C THR A 38 -1.65 19.19 9.59
N GLY A 39 -1.38 20.49 9.73
CA GLY A 39 -0.60 21.04 10.85
C GLY A 39 0.91 20.77 10.80
N LYS A 40 1.44 20.27 9.67
CA LYS A 40 2.85 19.95 9.46
C LYS A 40 3.43 20.84 8.35
N VAL A 41 4.62 21.39 8.58
CA VAL A 41 5.40 22.13 7.57
C VAL A 41 6.85 21.65 7.63
N GLY A 42 7.43 21.30 6.48
CA GLY A 42 8.77 20.71 6.38
C GLY A 42 8.76 19.25 5.92
N PHE A 43 9.85 18.51 6.19
CA PHE A 43 10.04 17.15 5.72
C PHE A 43 9.68 16.11 6.79
N PHE A 44 8.87 15.12 6.41
CA PHE A 44 8.37 14.07 7.29
C PHE A 44 8.43 12.70 6.62
N ALA A 45 8.90 11.69 7.33
CA ALA A 45 8.91 10.30 6.93
C ALA A 45 7.50 9.70 6.95
N ASP A 46 7.21 8.85 5.96
CA ASP A 46 6.05 7.98 6.04
C ASP A 46 6.43 6.68 6.78
N LEU A 47 6.06 6.62 8.06
CA LEU A 47 6.31 5.46 8.92
C LEU A 47 5.60 4.19 8.42
N TRP A 48 4.45 4.34 7.74
CA TRP A 48 3.73 3.21 7.14
C TRP A 48 4.39 2.68 5.87
N LYS A 49 5.32 3.44 5.31
CA LYS A 49 6.19 3.06 4.20
C LYS A 49 7.61 2.76 4.69
N ASN A 50 7.77 2.43 5.97
CA ASN A 50 9.06 2.09 6.57
C ASN A 50 10.14 3.17 6.34
N CYS A 51 9.75 4.45 6.33
CA CYS A 51 10.64 5.58 6.10
C CYS A 51 11.37 5.56 4.73
N GLU A 52 10.96 4.72 3.78
CA GLU A 52 11.53 4.66 2.43
C GLU A 52 11.09 5.87 1.58
N VAL A 53 9.93 6.41 1.94
CA VAL A 53 9.31 7.57 1.33
C VAL A 53 9.15 8.65 2.40
N TYR A 54 9.35 9.89 2.00
CA TYR A 54 9.13 11.07 2.83
C TYR A 54 8.40 12.15 2.04
N TYR A 55 7.74 13.05 2.74
CA TYR A 55 6.95 14.12 2.18
C TYR A 55 7.50 15.47 2.61
N ASN A 56 7.57 16.43 1.68
CA ASN A 56 7.68 17.84 2.01
C ASN A 56 6.26 18.42 2.09
N CYS A 57 5.84 18.77 3.29
CA CYS A 57 4.59 19.46 3.56
C CYS A 57 4.82 20.97 3.45
N LEU A 58 4.11 21.61 2.52
CA LEU A 58 4.14 23.05 2.29
C LEU A 58 3.05 23.76 3.11
N GLU A 59 3.22 25.07 3.32
CA GLU A 59 2.29 25.90 4.11
C GLU A 59 0.86 25.96 3.53
N ASP A 60 0.72 25.75 2.21
CA ASP A 60 -0.57 25.71 1.52
C ASP A 60 -1.30 24.35 1.69
N GLY A 61 -0.71 23.42 2.43
CA GLY A 61 -1.21 22.05 2.63
C GLY A 61 -0.83 21.09 1.50
N THR A 62 -0.13 21.56 0.46
CA THR A 62 0.40 20.70 -0.60
C THR A 62 1.49 19.80 -0.04
N LYS A 63 1.49 18.52 -0.45
CA LYS A 63 2.56 17.58 -0.13
C LYS A 63 3.30 17.15 -1.39
N VAL A 64 4.62 17.15 -1.32
CA VAL A 64 5.49 16.64 -2.40
C VAL A 64 6.16 15.37 -1.90
N MET A 65 6.04 14.28 -2.65
CA MET A 65 6.58 12.98 -2.29
C MET A 65 8.01 12.80 -2.82
N TYR A 66 8.88 12.22 -2.00
CA TYR A 66 10.25 11.86 -2.34
C TYR A 66 10.57 10.45 -1.86
N GLY A 67 11.47 9.77 -2.57
CA GLY A 67 12.00 8.47 -2.15
C GLY A 67 13.46 8.59 -1.78
N CYS A 68 13.88 7.86 -0.75
CA CYS A 68 15.30 7.72 -0.47
C CYS A 68 15.98 6.87 -1.57
N PRO A 69 17.21 7.21 -1.98
CA PRO A 69 17.89 6.51 -3.04
C PRO A 69 18.20 5.05 -2.65
N ARG A 70 18.01 4.14 -3.62
CA ARG A 70 18.59 2.80 -3.60
C ARG A 70 19.85 2.82 -4.43
N GLU A 71 21.00 2.61 -3.80
CA GLU A 71 22.25 2.43 -4.53
C GLU A 71 22.24 1.09 -5.27
N ASN A 72 22.57 1.10 -6.57
CA ASN A 72 22.55 -0.09 -7.42
C ASN A 72 23.97 -0.58 -7.80
N ASN A 73 25.01 -0.05 -7.16
CA ASN A 73 26.42 -0.32 -7.49
C ASN A 73 26.94 -1.65 -6.92
N GLY A 74 26.17 -2.74 -7.06
CA GLY A 74 26.54 -4.08 -6.58
C GLY A 74 26.36 -4.31 -5.08
N ASN A 75 26.33 -3.25 -4.28
CA ASN A 75 25.93 -3.27 -2.87
C ASN A 75 24.56 -2.60 -2.77
N GLN A 76 23.49 -3.39 -2.68
CA GLN A 76 22.14 -2.87 -2.51
C GLN A 76 21.96 -2.38 -1.07
N HIS A 77 22.41 -1.17 -0.77
CA HIS A 77 22.07 -0.52 0.50
C HIS A 77 20.89 0.41 0.28
N GLN A 78 19.77 0.03 0.88
CA GLN A 78 18.62 0.91 1.01
C GLN A 78 18.91 1.95 2.10
N THR A 79 18.53 3.19 1.84
CA THR A 79 18.57 4.27 2.84
C THR A 79 17.15 4.59 3.29
N TYR A 80 17.04 5.10 4.51
CA TYR A 80 15.76 5.44 5.14
C TYR A 80 15.82 6.89 5.62
N PHE A 81 14.71 7.62 5.52
CA PHE A 81 14.65 9.02 5.89
C PHE A 81 14.65 9.16 7.42
N ASN A 82 15.60 9.93 7.94
CA ASN A 82 15.67 10.27 9.36
C ASN A 82 15.26 11.74 9.54
N GLU A 83 14.06 11.95 10.08
CA GLU A 83 13.51 13.29 10.34
C GLU A 83 14.38 14.13 11.28
N ALA A 84 15.13 13.50 12.21
CA ALA A 84 15.94 14.23 13.20
C ALA A 84 17.16 14.93 12.58
N VAL A 85 17.64 14.44 11.43
CA VAL A 85 18.75 15.02 10.67
C VAL A 85 18.33 15.49 9.28
N VAL A 86 17.07 15.26 8.89
CA VAL A 86 16.47 15.63 7.59
C VAL A 86 17.26 15.07 6.40
N GLU A 87 17.71 13.82 6.51
CA GLU A 87 18.53 13.16 5.49
C GLU A 87 18.18 11.66 5.33
N CYS A 88 18.45 11.12 4.15
CA CYS A 88 18.42 9.67 3.92
C CYS A 88 19.71 9.04 4.42
N VAL A 89 19.60 8.17 5.42
CA VAL A 89 20.74 7.57 6.12
C VAL A 89 20.77 6.06 5.96
N LYS A 90 21.98 5.48 5.95
CA LYS A 90 22.19 4.02 5.97
C LYS A 90 22.00 3.48 7.38
N ASP A 91 21.53 2.24 7.49
CA ASP A 91 21.38 1.50 8.76
C ASP A 91 20.45 2.15 9.80
N TYR A 92 19.59 3.08 9.37
CA TYR A 92 18.58 3.70 10.21
C TYR A 92 17.39 2.77 10.44
N GLN A 93 16.94 2.68 11.68
CA GLN A 93 15.75 1.93 12.07
C GLN A 93 14.56 2.89 12.04
N CYS A 94 13.64 2.66 11.11
CA CYS A 94 12.40 3.43 11.05
C CYS A 94 11.58 3.17 12.33
N PRO A 95 11.10 4.21 13.04
CA PRO A 95 10.18 4.03 14.15
C PRO A 95 8.87 3.35 13.73
N ASP A 96 8.26 2.59 14.63
CA ASP A 96 6.94 2.02 14.38
C ASP A 96 5.89 3.13 14.22
N PRO A 97 4.96 3.01 13.24
CA PRO A 97 3.88 3.96 13.09
C PRO A 97 2.90 3.89 14.27
N ASP A 98 2.35 5.04 14.66
CA ASP A 98 1.28 5.08 15.66
C ASP A 98 0.05 4.26 15.20
N PRO A 99 -0.59 3.49 16.10
CA PRO A 99 -1.79 2.74 15.77
C PRO A 99 -2.88 3.66 15.21
N ILE A 100 -3.49 3.25 14.10
CA ILE A 100 -4.67 3.95 13.56
C ILE A 100 -5.78 3.81 14.59
N LYS A 101 -6.13 4.90 15.27
CA LYS A 101 -7.31 4.92 16.14
C LYS A 101 -8.54 4.74 15.26
N PRO A 102 -9.49 3.86 15.63
CA PRO A 102 -10.77 3.77 14.93
C PRO A 102 -11.42 5.16 14.90
N VAL A 103 -11.94 5.54 13.74
CA VAL A 103 -12.80 6.73 13.64
C VAL A 103 -14.05 6.43 14.47
N GLU A 104 -14.16 6.99 15.67
CA GLU A 104 -15.42 6.99 16.42
C GLU A 104 -16.40 7.88 15.64
N ASN A 105 -17.41 7.25 15.03
CA ASN A 105 -18.55 7.91 14.39
C ASN A 105 -19.66 8.19 15.42
#